data_AF-D7N805-F1
#
_entry.id   AF-D7N805-F1
#
_cell.length_a   1.000
_cell.length_b   1.000
_cell.length_c   1.000
_cell.angle_alpha   90.00
_cell.angle_beta   90.00
_cell.angle_gamma   90.00
#
_symmetry.space_group_name_H-M   'P 1'
#
loop_
_entity.id
_entity.type
_entity.pdbx_description
1 polymer ?
#
loop_
_entity_poly.entity_id
_entity_poly.type
_entity_poly.pdbx_seq_one_letter_code
_entity_poly.pdbx_strand_id
1 'polypeptide(L)' 'MAEFKFEITKHIATMSTNVKGWSKELNMVSWNGRTPKYDIREWSEDHQMMSKGITLSEEEIEILKNALEEL' A
#
# COMPACT_ATOMS: atom_id res chain seq x y z
N MET A 1 -12.20 20.68 7.92
CA MET A 1 -11.12 19.84 7.34
C MET A 1 -11.80 18.56 6.91
N ALA A 2 -11.66 18.16 5.65
CA ALA A 2 -12.25 16.90 5.19
C ALA A 2 -11.54 15.75 5.92
N GLU A 3 -12.32 14.85 6.52
CA GLU A 3 -11.82 13.64 7.15
C GLU A 3 -11.06 12.82 6.10
N PHE A 4 -9.79 12.52 6.38
CA PHE A 4 -8.99 11.69 5.49
C PHE A 4 -9.44 10.24 5.66
N LYS A 5 -10.04 9.67 4.62
CA LYS A 5 -10.56 8.30 4.63
C LYS A 5 -9.72 7.43 3.71
N PHE A 6 -9.48 6.21 4.14
CA PHE A 6 -8.87 5.20 3.31
C PHE A 6 -9.54 3.85 3.54
N GLU A 7 -9.50 3.01 2.52
CA GLU A 7 -10.02 1.65 2.59
C GLU A 7 -9.04 0.72 1.88
N ILE A 8 -8.54 -0.29 2.60
CA ILE A 8 -7.74 -1.36 2.01
C ILE A 8 -8.71 -2.33 1.33
N THR A 9 -8.83 -2.20 0.03
CA THR A 9 -9.75 -2.99 -0.79
C THR A 9 -9.23 -4.39 -1.07
N LYS A 10 -7.90 -4.58 -1.07
CA LYS A 10 -7.26 -5.87 -1.29
C LYS A 10 -5.87 -5.89 -0.68
N HIS A 11 -5.55 -6.96 0.05
CA HIS A 11 -4.17 -7.26 0.43
C HIS A 11 -3.48 -8.07 -0.67
N ILE A 12 -2.25 -7.71 -1.03
CA ILE A 12 -1.47 -8.40 -2.08
C ILE A 12 -0.30 -9.15 -1.47
N ALA A 13 0.55 -8.48 -0.69
CA ALA A 13 1.72 -9.12 -0.07
C ALA A 13 2.24 -8.34 1.14
N THR A 14 2.83 -9.06 2.09
CA THR A 14 3.65 -8.48 3.17
C THR A 14 5.13 -8.65 2.85
N MET A 15 5.86 -7.54 2.75
CA MET A 15 7.29 -7.53 2.42
C MET A 15 8.17 -7.72 3.65
N SER A 16 7.76 -7.20 4.79
CA SER A 16 8.51 -7.30 6.06
C SER A 16 7.63 -6.90 7.24
N THR A 17 7.87 -7.49 8.40
CA THR A 17 7.27 -7.06 9.67
C THR A 17 8.38 -6.68 10.63
N ASN A 18 8.26 -5.53 11.29
CA ASN A 18 9.24 -5.06 12.25
C ASN A 18 8.91 -5.51 13.68
N VAL A 19 9.86 -5.34 14.61
CA VAL A 19 9.72 -5.77 16.02
C VAL A 19 8.60 -5.05 16.78
N LYS A 20 8.08 -3.94 16.25
CA LYS A 20 6.95 -3.19 16.82
C LYS A 20 5.60 -3.65 16.25
N GLY A 21 5.58 -4.71 15.44
CA GLY A 21 4.37 -5.25 14.82
C GLY A 21 3.90 -4.51 13.57
N TRP A 22 4.65 -3.51 13.10
CA TRP A 22 4.30 -2.81 11.87
C TRP A 22 4.76 -3.61 10.65
N SER A 23 3.90 -3.69 9.66
CA SER A 23 4.13 -4.49 8.46
C SER A 23 4.21 -3.58 7.24
N LYS A 24 5.30 -3.72 6.46
CA LYS A 24 5.40 -3.12 5.13
C LYS A 24 4.68 -4.02 4.15
N GLU A 25 3.66 -3.49 3.51
CA GLU A 25 2.74 -4.25 2.67
C GLU A 25 2.56 -3.59 1.31
N LEU A 26 2.27 -4.43 0.32
CA LEU A 26 1.67 -4.04 -0.95
C LEU A 26 0.18 -4.35 -0.89
N ASN A 27 -0.65 -3.32 -1.04
CA ASN A 27 -2.10 -3.38 -0.96
C ASN A 27 -2.75 -2.63 -2.14
N MET A 28 -4.05 -2.83 -2.36
CA MET A 28 -4.87 -1.89 -3.13
C MET A 28 -5.68 -1.03 -2.17
N VAL A 29 -5.50 0.29 -2.26
CA VAL A 29 -6.11 1.24 -1.32
C VAL A 29 -6.95 2.28 -2.06
N SER A 30 -8.19 2.45 -1.63
CA SER A 30 -9.04 3.57 -2.02
C SER A 30 -8.76 4.76 -1.11
N TRP A 31 -8.32 5.87 -1.67
CA TRP A 31 -8.10 7.12 -0.93
C TRP A 31 -9.30 8.05 -1.11
N ASN A 32 -9.98 8.42 -0.03
CA ASN A 32 -11.14 9.30 -0.01
C ASN A 32 -12.26 8.85 -0.97
N GLY A 33 -12.51 7.54 -1.05
CA GLY A 33 -13.55 6.94 -1.90
C GLY A 33 -13.24 6.97 -3.41
N ARG A 34 -11.99 7.24 -3.80
CA ARG A 34 -11.56 7.19 -5.20
C ARG A 34 -11.28 5.76 -5.64
N THR A 35 -11.10 5.55 -6.95
CA THR A 35 -10.68 4.27 -7.50
C THR A 35 -9.45 3.74 -6.76
N PRO A 36 -9.49 2.48 -6.27
CA PRO A 36 -8.35 1.88 -5.59
C PRO A 36 -7.11 1.86 -6.47
N LYS A 37 -5.96 2.10 -5.85
CA LYS A 37 -4.65 2.07 -6.50
C LYS A 37 -3.70 1.17 -5.72
N TYR A 38 -2.64 0.71 -6.37
CA TYR A 38 -1.59 -0.04 -5.71
C TYR A 38 -0.86 0.88 -4.74
N ASP A 39 -0.50 0.35 -3.58
CA ASP A 39 0.10 1.14 -2.53
C ASP A 39 1.09 0.31 -1.73
N ILE A 40 2.30 0.83 -1.59
CA ILE A 40 3.36 0.24 -0.79
C ILE A 40 3.63 1.17 0.39
N ARG A 41 3.28 0.72 1.60
CA ARG A 41 3.55 1.46 2.84
C ARG A 41 3.63 0.55 4.05
N GLU A 42 4.06 1.12 5.17
CA GLU A 42 4.02 0.44 6.45
C GLU A 42 2.70 0.73 7.17
N TRP A 43 2.07 -0.33 7.66
CA TRP A 43 0.81 -0.31 8.41
C TRP A 43 1.04 -0.81 9.83
N SER A 44 0.28 -0.29 10.78
CA SER A 44 0.14 -0.91 12.10
C SER A 44 -0.57 -2.26 11.98
N GLU A 45 -0.42 -3.10 13.02
CA GLU A 45 -1.01 -4.44 13.08
C GLU A 45 -2.55 -4.44 12.89
N ASP A 46 -3.21 -3.35 13.25
CA ASP A 46 -4.67 -3.15 13.13
C ASP A 46 -5.08 -2.30 11.90
N HIS A 47 -4.14 -1.95 11.03
CA HIS A 47 -4.33 -1.09 9.84
C HIS A 47 -4.97 0.29 10.12
N GLN A 48 -4.94 0.79 11.36
CA GLN A 48 -5.46 2.11 11.71
C GLN A 48 -4.45 3.22 11.48
N MET A 49 -3.16 2.91 11.64
CA MET A 49 -2.06 3.84 11.43
C MET A 49 -1.24 3.41 10.22
N MET A 50 -0.68 4.41 9.54
CA MET A 50 0.12 4.20 8.35
C MET A 50 1.29 5.17 8.33
N SER A 51 2.43 4.71 7.83
CA SER A 51 3.62 5.54 7.67
C SER A 51 3.66 6.19 6.28
N LYS A 52 4.78 6.85 5.95
CA LYS A 52 5.01 7.34 4.59
C LYS A 52 5.16 6.15 3.65
N GLY A 53 4.52 6.24 2.49
CA GLY A 53 4.61 5.23 1.44
C GLY A 53 4.42 5.85 0.07
N ILE A 54 4.19 4.99 -0.92
CA ILE A 54 3.97 5.38 -2.30
C ILE A 54 2.70 4.72 -2.83
N THR A 55 1.86 5.51 -3.49
CA THR A 55 0.72 5.03 -4.25
C THR A 55 1.11 5.01 -5.72
N LEU A 56 0.89 3.87 -6.37
CA LEU A 56 1.23 3.60 -7.76
C LEU A 56 -0.06 3.39 -8.56
N SER A 57 -0.12 3.98 -9.74
CA SER A 57 -1.09 3.63 -10.76
C SER A 57 -0.86 2.22 -11.32
N GLU A 58 -1.83 1.73 -12.08
CA GLU A 58 -1.73 0.45 -12.80
C GLU A 58 -0.51 0.41 -13.74
N GLU A 59 -0.24 1.51 -14.44
CA GLU A 59 0.90 1.61 -15.36
C GLU A 59 2.24 1.60 -14.59
N GLU A 60 2.33 2.33 -13.49
CA GLU A 60 3.55 2.38 -12.67
C GLU A 60 3.86 1.02 -12.02
N ILE A 61 2.86 0.28 -11.54
CA ILE A 61 3.09 -1.04 -10.94
C ILE A 61 3.50 -2.08 -12.00
N GLU A 62 2.95 -2.00 -13.21
CA GLU A 62 3.30 -2.93 -14.29
C GLU A 62 4.75 -2.72 -14.75
N ILE A 63 5.16 -1.45 -14.89
CA ILE A 63 6.57 -1.11 -15.19
C ILE A 63 7.49 -1.59 -14.06
N LEU A 64 7.10 -1.35 -12.80
CA LEU A 64 7.90 -1.81 -11.64
C LEU A 64 8.03 -3.33 -11.63
N LYS A 65 6.93 -4.07 -11.86
CA LYS A 65 6.93 -5.52 -11.90
C LYS A 65 7.88 -6.04 -12.98
N ASN A 66 7.79 -5.53 -14.19
CA ASN A 66 8.68 -5.93 -15.29
C ASN A 66 10.15 -5.66 -14.96
N ALA A 67 10.46 -4.50 -14.37
CA ALA A 67 11.82 -4.18 -13.95
C ALA A 67 12.35 -5.11 -12.84
N LEU A 68 11.49 -5.57 -11.94
CA LEU A 68 11.86 -6.51 -10.88
C LEU A 68 12.07 -7.95 -11.40
N GLU A 69 11.39 -8.35 -12.48
CA GLU A 69 11.59 -9.67 -13.13
C GLU A 69 12.95 -9.78 -13.85
N GLU A 70 13.59 -8.64 -14.16
CA GLU A 70 14.92 -8.58 -14.77
C GLU A 70 16.08 -8.58 -13.76
N LEU A 71 15.80 -8.55 -12.45
CA LEU A 71 16.80 -8.61 -11.37
C LEU A 71 17.22 -10.05 -11.05
#